data_AF-A0A085FJ00-F1
#
_entry.id   AF-A0A085FJ00-F1
#
_cell.length_a   1.000
_cell.length_b   1.000
_cell.length_c   1.000
_cell.angle_alpha   90.00
_cell.angle_beta   90.00
_cell.angle_gamma   90.00
#
_symmetry.space_group_name_H-M   'P 1'
#
loop_
_entity.id
_entity.type
_entity.pdbx_description
1 polymer ?
#
loop_
_entity_poly.entity_id
_entity_poly.type
_entity_poly.pdbx_seq_one_letter_code
_entity_poly.pdbx_strand_id
1 'polypeptide(L)'
;MSYLDALIRAGAILLLACGIAQAQTPAPAVNTDPARAQVKLPEPANPALPSIILIGDSTVRNGHDDGQGKGAEGQWGWGNPLAAYFDPAKVNVVNRAVGGLSSRTYVTSGHWERTLAFVKPGDIVLMQFGHNDASAINDDKRARGSIRGIGSESQEIDNILTGKRETVYSYGGYLRKYIAEIRARGATPVVVSLIPRKAWVEEGPDAGKVRRNKGDYAGWAEQVARMEKVGFIDLNELAARRYDEMGREGVMKMFPTTVPDERIHTNWAGAALNAQLVVGGLKALGDPRTASFLKPVEDVRPVVDARTVREEAPLDAKLPTLFLVGDSTVKSGGQNGAIGWGERIAQYFDTRKINVVNAAIGGRSSRTFFTEGRWDRVLGQMKQGDMVVIQFGHNDGGRIGDPANKNRASAPGIGPETVEDTRPDGIKEQVHSFGWYTARYIADAKAKGVTVVIASPIPHRDKWQQERDFTNFADWGRQVAQAGGAHFMDLTMLVTDGYHKIGAERVDTFFSDARTHTNAAGAEFNAQRVVAGLKALPGNPLRQYFSDKATGIQ
;
A
#
# COMPACT_ATOMS: atom_id res chain seq x y z
N MET A 1 23.02 -77.29 37.53
CA MET A 1 22.73 -78.39 36.59
C MET A 1 21.72 -77.82 35.59
N SER A 2 22.19 -77.31 34.46
CA SER A 2 22.50 -77.99 33.18
C SER A 2 21.29 -77.85 32.24
N TYR A 3 21.41 -77.07 31.16
CA TYR A 3 21.63 -77.60 29.81
C TYR A 3 20.91 -78.93 29.56
N LEU A 4 19.63 -78.88 29.17
CA LEU A 4 19.12 -79.44 27.92
C LEU A 4 17.62 -79.09 27.77
N ASP A 5 17.17 -79.03 26.52
CA ASP A 5 15.78 -78.98 26.04
C ASP A 5 15.13 -77.60 25.86
N ALA A 6 15.25 -77.05 24.65
CA ALA A 6 14.09 -76.95 23.74
C ALA A 6 14.46 -76.18 22.46
N LEU A 7 14.92 -76.94 21.46
CA LEU A 7 14.78 -76.61 20.04
C LEU A 7 13.35 -76.98 19.60
N ILE A 8 12.81 -76.24 18.63
CA ILE A 8 11.57 -76.50 17.85
C ILE A 8 10.27 -75.92 18.43
N ARG A 9 9.86 -74.77 17.88
CA ARG A 9 8.48 -74.51 17.41
C ARG A 9 8.47 -73.31 16.45
N ALA A 10 8.40 -73.62 15.16
CA ALA A 10 8.03 -72.70 14.09
C ALA A 10 6.50 -72.49 14.11
N GLY A 11 6.02 -71.29 13.74
CA GLY A 11 4.59 -71.10 13.47
C GLY A 11 4.05 -69.68 13.49
N ALA A 12 4.27 -68.97 12.39
CA ALA A 12 3.31 -68.10 11.71
C ALA A 12 2.97 -66.68 12.24
N ILE A 13 2.86 -65.78 11.24
CA ILE A 13 2.24 -64.45 11.23
C ILE A 13 3.15 -63.29 11.65
N LEU A 14 4.07 -62.91 10.76
CA LEU A 14 4.46 -61.50 10.58
C LEU A 14 3.73 -60.97 9.34
N LEU A 15 2.73 -60.11 9.56
CA LEU A 15 1.97 -59.43 8.53
C LEU A 15 2.83 -58.36 7.83
N LEU A 16 2.71 -58.35 6.50
CA LEU A 16 3.25 -57.37 5.58
C LEU A 16 2.98 -55.93 6.02
N ALA A 17 4.02 -55.10 6.03
CA ALA A 17 3.94 -53.73 5.56
C ALA A 17 5.21 -53.43 4.75
N CYS A 18 5.11 -53.60 3.42
CA CYS A 18 6.10 -53.12 2.47
C CYS A 18 6.16 -51.58 2.55
N GLY A 19 7.09 -51.05 3.33
CA GLY A 19 7.53 -49.66 3.21
C GLY A 19 8.42 -49.55 1.97
N ILE A 20 7.82 -49.21 0.84
CA ILE A 20 8.58 -48.76 -0.34
C ILE A 20 9.21 -47.43 0.06
N ALA A 21 10.48 -47.46 0.42
CA ALA A 21 11.30 -46.25 0.46
C ALA A 21 11.44 -45.75 -0.99
N GLN A 22 10.48 -44.95 -1.45
CA GLN A 22 10.71 -44.09 -2.60
C GLN A 22 11.81 -43.13 -2.19
N ALA A 23 13.01 -43.34 -2.73
CA ALA A 23 14.01 -42.29 -2.82
C ALA A 23 13.32 -41.09 -3.47
N GLN A 24 12.99 -40.08 -2.67
CA GLN A 24 12.54 -38.80 -3.20
C GLN A 24 13.69 -38.27 -4.03
N THR A 25 13.54 -38.34 -5.35
CA THR A 25 14.33 -37.52 -6.26
C THR A 25 14.28 -36.10 -5.71
N PRO A 26 15.43 -35.44 -5.47
CA PRO A 26 15.42 -34.03 -5.10
C PRO A 26 14.55 -33.31 -6.11
N ALA A 27 13.65 -32.44 -5.63
CA ALA A 27 12.89 -31.57 -6.52
C ALA A 27 13.89 -30.95 -7.51
N PRO A 28 13.64 -31.01 -8.82
CA PRO A 28 14.59 -30.49 -9.79
C PRO A 28 14.91 -29.06 -9.39
N ALA A 29 16.19 -28.78 -9.17
CA ALA A 29 16.64 -27.43 -8.85
C ALA A 29 16.08 -26.50 -9.92
N VAL A 30 15.31 -25.50 -9.50
CA VAL A 30 14.78 -24.48 -10.41
C VAL A 30 15.98 -23.89 -11.14
N ASN A 31 16.01 -24.09 -12.45
CA ASN A 31 17.13 -23.69 -13.28
C ASN A 31 17.29 -22.16 -13.18
N THR A 32 18.36 -21.72 -12.52
CA THR A 32 18.68 -20.29 -12.32
C THR A 32 19.55 -19.73 -13.43
N ASP A 33 19.74 -20.48 -14.53
CA ASP A 33 20.44 -20.03 -15.73
C ASP A 33 19.66 -18.89 -16.41
N PRO A 34 20.14 -17.64 -16.32
CA PRO A 34 19.46 -16.50 -16.92
C PRO A 34 19.51 -16.53 -18.45
N ALA A 35 20.37 -17.35 -19.06
CA ALA A 35 20.46 -17.48 -20.52
C ALA A 35 19.27 -18.26 -21.11
N ARG A 36 18.48 -18.96 -20.29
CA ARG A 36 17.32 -19.76 -20.73
C ARG A 36 15.96 -19.22 -20.29
N ALA A 37 15.92 -18.19 -19.46
CA ALA A 37 14.66 -17.60 -19.02
C ALA A 37 14.07 -16.70 -20.13
N GLN A 38 13.19 -17.26 -20.97
CA GLN A 38 12.32 -16.48 -21.87
C GLN A 38 11.23 -15.76 -21.06
N VAL A 39 11.64 -14.80 -20.21
CA VAL A 39 10.69 -13.96 -19.49
C VAL A 39 10.05 -12.99 -20.49
N LYS A 40 8.75 -13.11 -20.71
CA LYS A 40 7.97 -12.11 -21.44
C LYS A 40 7.85 -10.87 -20.57
N LEU A 41 8.75 -9.92 -20.78
CA LEU A 41 8.75 -8.64 -20.08
C LEU A 41 7.74 -7.68 -20.73
N PRO A 42 7.10 -6.79 -19.95
CA PRO A 42 6.13 -5.85 -20.49
C PRO A 42 6.78 -4.89 -21.49
N GLU A 43 5.96 -4.36 -22.37
CA GLU A 43 6.24 -3.24 -23.27
C GLU A 43 5.26 -2.10 -22.95
N PRO A 44 5.48 -0.87 -23.45
CA PRO A 44 4.54 0.23 -23.25
C PRO A 44 3.12 -0.17 -23.71
N ALA A 45 2.15 -0.09 -22.80
CA ALA A 45 0.76 -0.44 -23.10
C ALA A 45 0.12 0.56 -24.08
N ASN A 46 0.51 1.84 -23.98
CA ASN A 46 0.16 2.88 -24.93
C ASN A 46 1.44 3.54 -25.48
N PRO A 47 1.88 3.19 -26.70
CA PRO A 47 3.10 3.75 -27.30
C PRO A 47 3.08 5.27 -27.46
N ALA A 48 1.90 5.90 -27.49
CA ALA A 48 1.76 7.36 -27.60
C ALA A 48 2.06 8.11 -26.29
N LEU A 49 2.00 7.43 -25.13
CA LEU A 49 2.33 8.02 -23.84
C LEU A 49 3.84 7.93 -23.53
N PRO A 50 4.39 8.86 -22.74
CA PRO A 50 5.72 8.69 -22.16
C PRO A 50 5.76 7.44 -21.26
N SER A 51 6.95 6.93 -21.00
CA SER A 51 7.16 5.75 -20.14
C SER A 51 8.14 6.03 -19.01
N ILE A 52 7.85 5.47 -17.84
CA ILE A 52 8.82 5.21 -16.78
C ILE A 52 9.28 3.76 -16.97
N ILE A 53 10.50 3.58 -17.48
CA ILE A 53 11.08 2.27 -17.80
C ILE A 53 12.05 1.88 -16.68
N LEU A 54 11.88 0.69 -16.12
CA LEU A 54 12.76 0.18 -15.05
C LEU A 54 13.68 -0.89 -15.61
N ILE A 55 15.00 -0.75 -15.44
CA ILE A 55 15.97 -1.81 -15.70
C ILE A 55 16.71 -2.16 -14.41
N GLY A 56 17.02 -3.43 -14.22
CA GLY A 56 17.64 -3.88 -12.98
C GLY A 56 17.56 -5.38 -12.74
N ASP A 57 17.75 -5.75 -11.48
CA ASP A 57 17.86 -7.13 -11.01
C ASP A 57 16.60 -7.67 -10.30
N SER A 58 16.76 -8.73 -9.48
CA SER A 58 15.68 -9.38 -8.74
C SER A 58 15.01 -8.48 -7.70
N THR A 59 15.67 -7.42 -7.24
CA THR A 59 15.10 -6.46 -6.30
C THR A 59 14.27 -5.37 -6.98
N VAL A 60 14.24 -5.35 -8.33
CA VAL A 60 13.45 -4.41 -9.14
C VAL A 60 12.34 -5.11 -9.92
N ARG A 61 12.59 -6.33 -10.42
CA ARG A 61 11.72 -7.08 -11.37
C ARG A 61 10.23 -7.09 -11.06
N ASN A 62 9.43 -7.28 -12.11
CA ASN A 62 8.05 -7.70 -11.99
C ASN A 62 7.95 -9.15 -11.52
N GLY A 63 6.79 -9.49 -10.96
CA GLY A 63 6.38 -10.87 -10.82
C GLY A 63 5.64 -11.15 -9.52
N HIS A 64 4.64 -12.02 -9.64
CA HIS A 64 4.11 -12.82 -8.55
C HIS A 64 5.26 -13.55 -7.85
N ASP A 65 5.16 -13.71 -6.53
CA ASP A 65 5.57 -14.92 -5.80
C ASP A 65 6.22 -15.96 -6.71
N ASP A 66 7.51 -16.20 -6.50
CA ASP A 66 8.55 -16.75 -7.39
C ASP A 66 8.31 -18.16 -7.97
N GLY A 67 7.09 -18.46 -8.36
CA GLY A 67 6.59 -19.78 -8.71
C GLY A 67 6.29 -20.66 -7.50
N GLN A 68 6.29 -20.14 -6.27
CA GLN A 68 6.18 -20.96 -5.05
C GLN A 68 4.79 -20.97 -4.37
N GLY A 69 3.82 -20.17 -4.81
CA GLY A 69 2.48 -20.12 -4.18
C GLY A 69 2.44 -19.41 -2.80
N LYS A 70 3.47 -18.63 -2.46
CA LYS A 70 3.68 -17.90 -1.18
C LYS A 70 3.05 -16.51 -1.12
N GLY A 71 2.45 -15.99 -2.20
CA GLY A 71 1.74 -14.70 -2.18
C GLY A 71 2.60 -13.51 -1.70
N ALA A 72 2.08 -12.70 -0.76
CA ALA A 72 2.76 -11.51 -0.25
C ALA A 72 4.08 -11.81 0.50
N GLU A 73 4.23 -13.03 1.03
CA GLU A 73 5.43 -13.52 1.73
C GLU A 73 6.52 -14.03 0.79
N GLY A 74 6.27 -14.06 -0.52
CA GLY A 74 7.27 -14.37 -1.55
C GLY A 74 8.29 -13.25 -1.76
N GLN A 75 9.21 -13.42 -2.70
CA GLN A 75 10.19 -12.40 -3.06
C GLN A 75 9.62 -11.38 -4.05
N TRP A 76 9.68 -10.10 -3.72
CA TRP A 76 9.16 -9.01 -4.54
C TRP A 76 10.21 -7.93 -4.81
N GLY A 77 10.26 -7.46 -6.06
CA GLY A 77 11.04 -6.30 -6.45
C GLY A 77 10.21 -5.02 -6.35
N TRP A 78 10.83 -3.90 -5.97
CA TRP A 78 10.14 -2.63 -5.74
C TRP A 78 9.53 -2.02 -7.00
N GLY A 79 10.04 -2.38 -8.18
CA GLY A 79 9.48 -1.92 -9.45
C GLY A 79 8.05 -2.42 -9.69
N ASN A 80 7.64 -3.49 -9.03
CA ASN A 80 6.28 -4.02 -9.11
C ASN A 80 5.24 -3.12 -8.40
N PRO A 81 5.33 -2.85 -7.07
CA PRO A 81 4.41 -1.93 -6.41
C PRO A 81 4.55 -0.47 -6.86
N LEU A 82 5.67 -0.08 -7.51
CA LEU A 82 5.87 1.27 -8.05
C LEU A 82 4.75 1.68 -9.02
N ALA A 83 4.25 0.76 -9.85
CA ALA A 83 3.23 1.07 -10.87
C ALA A 83 1.94 1.66 -10.27
N ALA A 84 1.61 1.31 -9.02
CA ALA A 84 0.40 1.78 -8.36
C ALA A 84 0.35 3.30 -8.14
N TYR A 85 1.51 3.97 -8.10
CA TYR A 85 1.65 5.41 -7.83
C TYR A 85 1.40 6.30 -9.06
N PHE A 86 1.39 5.73 -10.26
CA PHE A 86 1.34 6.48 -11.52
C PHE A 86 -0.01 6.33 -12.22
N ASP A 87 -0.48 7.41 -12.83
CA ASP A 87 -1.73 7.47 -13.57
C ASP A 87 -1.53 6.80 -14.95
N PRO A 88 -2.14 5.62 -15.20
CA PRO A 88 -1.95 4.89 -16.44
C PRO A 88 -2.51 5.63 -17.67
N ALA A 89 -3.36 6.65 -17.47
CA ALA A 89 -3.82 7.51 -18.56
C ALA A 89 -2.75 8.51 -19.03
N LYS A 90 -1.70 8.74 -18.23
CA LYS A 90 -0.68 9.77 -18.47
C LYS A 90 0.71 9.20 -18.75
N VAL A 91 1.02 8.02 -18.22
CA VAL A 91 2.34 7.41 -18.36
C VAL A 91 2.26 5.89 -18.35
N ASN A 92 3.13 5.23 -19.12
CA ASN A 92 3.37 3.80 -18.97
C ASN A 92 4.36 3.54 -17.82
N VAL A 93 4.15 2.51 -17.01
CA VAL A 93 5.20 1.97 -16.11
C VAL A 93 5.64 0.63 -16.66
N VAL A 94 6.86 0.57 -17.21
CA VAL A 94 7.38 -0.56 -17.97
C VAL A 94 8.58 -1.15 -17.25
N ASN A 95 8.33 -2.10 -16.36
CA ASN A 95 9.40 -2.74 -15.61
C ASN A 95 10.02 -3.90 -16.39
N ARG A 96 11.24 -3.68 -16.86
CA ARG A 96 12.06 -4.56 -17.69
C ARG A 96 13.18 -5.24 -16.89
N ALA A 97 13.20 -5.10 -15.57
CA ALA A 97 14.19 -5.74 -14.72
C ALA A 97 14.03 -7.26 -14.68
N VAL A 98 15.14 -7.98 -14.58
CA VAL A 98 15.18 -9.45 -14.66
C VAL A 98 15.96 -10.00 -13.48
N GLY A 99 15.36 -10.96 -12.79
CA GLY A 99 15.99 -11.61 -11.64
C GLY A 99 17.32 -12.27 -12.00
N GLY A 100 18.32 -12.10 -11.14
CA GLY A 100 19.63 -12.74 -11.28
C GLY A 100 20.59 -12.09 -12.28
N LEU A 101 20.17 -11.06 -13.03
CA LEU A 101 21.05 -10.33 -13.93
C LEU A 101 21.84 -9.24 -13.21
N SER A 102 23.07 -8.98 -13.68
CA SER A 102 23.91 -7.86 -13.32
C SER A 102 23.84 -6.77 -14.39
N SER A 103 24.50 -5.62 -14.16
CA SER A 103 24.61 -4.57 -15.18
C SER A 103 25.25 -5.11 -16.48
N ARG A 104 26.18 -6.07 -16.36
CA ARG A 104 26.78 -6.79 -17.49
C ARG A 104 25.82 -7.75 -18.15
N THR A 105 25.26 -8.71 -17.41
CA THR A 105 24.51 -9.81 -18.02
C THR A 105 23.17 -9.37 -18.59
N TYR A 106 22.65 -8.22 -18.15
CA TYR A 106 21.53 -7.55 -18.78
C TYR A 106 21.83 -7.10 -20.22
N VAL A 107 23.06 -6.66 -20.50
CA VAL A 107 23.54 -6.38 -21.88
C VAL A 107 23.80 -7.69 -22.62
N THR A 108 24.66 -8.56 -22.08
CA THR A 108 25.12 -9.74 -22.85
C THR A 108 24.02 -10.76 -23.15
N SER A 109 22.90 -10.70 -22.42
CA SER A 109 21.70 -11.53 -22.68
C SER A 109 20.67 -10.85 -23.60
N GLY A 110 21.00 -9.69 -24.19
CA GLY A 110 20.15 -9.00 -25.17
C GLY A 110 18.98 -8.22 -24.57
N HIS A 111 18.84 -8.15 -23.23
CA HIS A 111 17.70 -7.49 -22.60
C HIS A 111 17.78 -5.98 -22.75
N TRP A 112 19.00 -5.43 -22.73
CA TRP A 112 19.21 -4.02 -22.95
C TRP A 112 18.81 -3.59 -24.36
N GLU A 113 19.26 -4.31 -25.39
CA GLU A 113 18.97 -4.03 -26.79
C GLU A 113 17.45 -4.07 -27.05
N ARG A 114 16.75 -5.07 -26.49
CA ARG A 114 15.29 -5.17 -26.57
C ARG A 114 14.57 -4.03 -25.85
N THR A 115 15.09 -3.57 -24.72
CA THR A 115 14.50 -2.44 -23.99
C THR A 115 14.77 -1.12 -24.72
N LEU A 116 16.01 -0.89 -25.16
CA LEU A 116 16.44 0.31 -25.87
C LEU A 116 15.70 0.52 -27.20
N ALA A 117 15.21 -0.55 -27.83
CA ALA A 117 14.48 -0.50 -29.09
C ALA A 117 13.20 0.35 -29.05
N PHE A 118 12.57 0.49 -27.89
CA PHE A 118 11.34 1.30 -27.71
C PHE A 118 11.52 2.52 -26.81
N VAL A 119 12.74 2.79 -26.31
CA VAL A 119 13.04 4.03 -25.58
C VAL A 119 12.94 5.21 -26.54
N LYS A 120 12.18 6.25 -26.16
CA LYS A 120 11.94 7.43 -26.99
C LYS A 120 12.02 8.75 -26.21
N PRO A 121 12.07 9.90 -26.89
CA PRO A 121 12.01 11.20 -26.23
C PRO A 121 10.81 11.33 -25.30
N GLY A 122 11.03 11.89 -24.11
CA GLY A 122 10.01 12.03 -23.08
C GLY A 122 9.95 10.88 -22.07
N ASP A 123 10.55 9.73 -22.36
CA ASP A 123 10.67 8.63 -21.39
C ASP A 123 11.68 8.96 -20.27
N ILE A 124 11.49 8.32 -19.11
CA ILE A 124 12.42 8.31 -17.97
C ILE A 124 12.84 6.86 -17.73
N VAL A 125 14.15 6.59 -17.69
CA VAL A 125 14.69 5.23 -17.49
C VAL A 125 15.39 5.16 -16.14
N LEU A 126 14.85 4.38 -15.22
CA LEU A 126 15.42 4.12 -13.90
C LEU A 126 16.27 2.85 -13.97
N MET A 127 17.52 2.94 -13.53
CA MET A 127 18.44 1.80 -13.52
C MET A 127 18.95 1.50 -12.11
N GLN A 128 18.76 0.26 -11.66
CA GLN A 128 19.31 -0.22 -10.38
C GLN A 128 19.98 -1.59 -10.55
N PHE A 129 21.30 -1.63 -10.33
CA PHE A 129 22.13 -2.83 -10.36
C PHE A 129 23.10 -2.84 -9.17
N GLY A 130 23.93 -3.88 -9.06
CA GLY A 130 24.99 -3.99 -8.05
C GLY A 130 24.96 -5.26 -7.21
N HIS A 131 23.78 -5.83 -6.92
CA HIS A 131 23.70 -7.05 -6.10
C HIS A 131 24.38 -8.25 -6.79
N ASN A 132 24.16 -8.40 -8.09
CA ASN A 132 24.68 -9.51 -8.88
C ASN A 132 26.07 -9.20 -9.47
N ASP A 133 26.38 -7.92 -9.70
CA ASP A 133 27.67 -7.42 -10.15
C ASP A 133 28.81 -7.79 -9.19
N ALA A 134 28.51 -7.91 -7.89
CA ALA A 134 29.42 -8.38 -6.85
C ALA A 134 29.82 -9.87 -6.96
N SER A 135 29.26 -10.64 -7.91
CA SER A 135 29.62 -12.05 -8.14
C SER A 135 31.00 -12.17 -8.80
N ALA A 136 31.53 -13.38 -8.93
CA ALA A 136 32.74 -13.61 -9.72
C ALA A 136 32.52 -13.21 -11.20
N ILE A 137 33.57 -12.63 -11.81
CA ILE A 137 33.55 -12.22 -13.21
C ILE A 137 33.34 -13.43 -14.13
N ASN A 138 33.98 -14.56 -13.81
CA ASN A 138 33.89 -15.80 -14.56
C ASN A 138 33.88 -16.97 -13.59
N ASP A 139 32.90 -17.85 -13.71
CA ASP A 139 32.77 -19.10 -12.96
C ASP A 139 31.87 -20.07 -13.75
N ASP A 140 31.75 -21.31 -13.29
CA ASP A 140 30.95 -22.36 -13.92
C ASP A 140 29.47 -22.36 -13.48
N LYS A 141 29.04 -21.39 -12.67
CA LYS A 141 27.70 -21.36 -12.05
C LYS A 141 26.82 -20.23 -12.55
N ARG A 142 27.37 -19.03 -12.67
CA ARG A 142 26.66 -17.77 -12.90
C ARG A 142 27.40 -16.84 -13.86
N ALA A 143 28.73 -16.75 -13.77
CA ALA A 143 29.61 -15.92 -14.61
C ALA A 143 29.10 -14.49 -14.87
N ARG A 144 28.63 -13.81 -13.83
CA ARG A 144 27.83 -12.57 -13.96
C ARG A 144 28.44 -11.31 -13.34
N GLY A 145 29.59 -11.41 -12.69
CA GLY A 145 30.24 -10.26 -12.06
C GLY A 145 30.72 -9.19 -13.06
N SER A 146 30.90 -7.97 -12.59
CA SER A 146 31.60 -6.90 -13.32
C SER A 146 32.94 -6.58 -12.65
N ILE A 147 33.83 -5.86 -13.33
CA ILE A 147 35.01 -5.29 -12.66
C ILE A 147 34.52 -4.27 -11.63
N ARG A 148 35.08 -4.32 -10.43
CA ARG A 148 34.71 -3.44 -9.31
C ARG A 148 35.17 -2.01 -9.58
N GLY A 149 34.38 -1.02 -9.16
CA GLY A 149 34.71 0.39 -9.30
C GLY A 149 34.07 1.09 -10.50
N ILE A 150 34.50 2.34 -10.72
CA ILE A 150 33.92 3.26 -11.71
C ILE A 150 34.82 3.53 -12.92
N GLY A 151 36.01 2.94 -12.96
CA GLY A 151 37.03 3.21 -13.96
C GLY A 151 36.69 2.72 -15.37
N SER A 152 37.63 2.81 -16.29
CA SER A 152 37.47 2.37 -17.70
C SER A 152 38.10 1.02 -17.98
N GLU A 153 38.41 0.25 -16.94
CA GLU A 153 39.05 -1.05 -17.07
C GLU A 153 38.15 -2.04 -17.80
N SER A 154 38.78 -2.91 -18.58
CA SER A 154 38.14 -4.02 -19.26
C SER A 154 39.00 -5.27 -19.20
N GLN A 155 38.37 -6.43 -19.25
CA GLN A 155 39.03 -7.74 -19.28
C GLN A 155 38.36 -8.65 -20.30
N GLU A 156 39.15 -9.25 -21.19
CA GLU A 156 38.69 -10.35 -22.05
C GLU A 156 38.59 -11.64 -21.23
N ILE A 157 37.48 -12.37 -21.38
CA ILE A 157 37.31 -13.69 -20.80
C ILE A 157 36.76 -14.67 -21.83
N ASP A 158 37.13 -15.95 -21.70
CA ASP A 158 36.34 -17.06 -22.22
C ASP A 158 35.32 -17.44 -21.15
N ASN A 159 34.05 -17.09 -21.36
CA ASN A 159 32.99 -17.34 -20.38
C ASN A 159 32.79 -18.86 -20.22
N ILE A 160 33.05 -19.37 -19.01
CA ILE A 160 33.00 -20.81 -18.72
C ILE A 160 31.57 -21.36 -18.88
N LEU A 161 30.56 -20.55 -18.57
CA LEU A 161 29.14 -20.94 -18.63
C LEU A 161 28.60 -20.94 -20.07
N THR A 162 28.98 -19.95 -20.89
CA THR A 162 28.43 -19.80 -22.25
C THR A 162 29.34 -20.31 -23.36
N GLY A 163 30.62 -20.55 -23.06
CA GLY A 163 31.66 -20.91 -24.02
C GLY A 163 32.05 -19.77 -24.98
N LYS A 164 31.57 -18.54 -24.75
CA LYS A 164 31.80 -17.39 -25.63
C LYS A 164 32.90 -16.50 -25.08
N ARG A 165 33.73 -15.97 -25.99
CA ARG A 165 34.64 -14.85 -25.71
C ARG A 165 33.81 -13.59 -25.46
N GLU A 166 34.08 -12.86 -24.39
CA GLU A 166 33.45 -11.57 -24.11
C GLU A 166 34.39 -10.59 -23.39
N THR A 167 34.17 -9.29 -23.63
CA THR A 167 34.82 -8.19 -22.93
C THR A 167 34.00 -7.77 -21.70
N VAL A 168 34.60 -7.81 -20.52
CA VAL A 168 33.99 -7.42 -19.25
C VAL A 168 34.46 -6.03 -18.86
N TYR A 169 33.54 -5.08 -18.69
CA TYR A 169 33.86 -3.73 -18.20
C TYR A 169 33.67 -3.58 -16.68
N SER A 170 34.12 -2.45 -16.14
CA SER A 170 33.77 -2.03 -14.78
C SER A 170 32.26 -1.77 -14.61
N TYR A 171 31.78 -1.85 -13.37
CA TYR A 171 30.41 -1.48 -13.02
C TYR A 171 30.06 -0.07 -13.52
N GLY A 172 30.95 0.91 -13.30
CA GLY A 172 30.76 2.26 -13.84
C GLY A 172 30.83 2.33 -15.37
N GLY A 173 31.58 1.45 -16.04
CA GLY A 173 31.58 1.31 -17.49
C GLY A 173 30.20 0.93 -18.03
N TYR A 174 29.54 -0.06 -17.43
CA TYR A 174 28.18 -0.45 -17.82
C TYR A 174 27.15 0.64 -17.53
N LEU A 175 27.19 1.29 -16.35
CA LEU A 175 26.29 2.40 -16.04
C LEU A 175 26.44 3.55 -17.04
N ARG A 176 27.68 3.93 -17.40
CA ARG A 176 27.93 4.96 -18.42
C ARG A 176 27.40 4.57 -19.80
N LYS A 177 27.52 3.30 -20.19
CA LYS A 177 26.91 2.77 -21.44
C LYS A 177 25.40 2.99 -21.45
N TYR A 178 24.69 2.57 -20.39
CA TYR A 178 23.25 2.79 -20.28
C TYR A 178 22.90 4.27 -20.39
N ILE A 179 23.57 5.12 -19.61
CA ILE A 179 23.33 6.57 -19.59
C ILE A 179 23.52 7.19 -20.98
N ALA A 180 24.62 6.85 -21.67
CA ALA A 180 24.92 7.37 -23.00
C ALA A 180 23.85 6.97 -24.02
N GLU A 181 23.41 5.71 -24.01
CA GLU A 181 22.44 5.19 -24.97
C GLU A 181 21.02 5.68 -24.69
N ILE A 182 20.64 5.87 -23.42
CA ILE A 182 19.36 6.50 -23.04
C ILE A 182 19.33 7.95 -23.55
N ARG A 183 20.42 8.70 -23.36
CA ARG A 183 20.54 10.08 -23.87
C ARG A 183 20.48 10.12 -25.39
N ALA A 184 21.13 9.18 -26.08
CA ALA A 184 21.09 9.08 -27.54
C ALA A 184 19.66 8.84 -28.08
N ARG A 185 18.76 8.28 -27.26
CA ARG A 185 17.32 8.15 -27.58
C ARG A 185 16.47 9.35 -27.16
N GLY A 186 17.07 10.41 -26.60
CA GLY A 186 16.37 11.59 -26.09
C GLY A 186 15.59 11.36 -24.78
N ALA A 187 15.83 10.23 -24.10
CA ALA A 187 15.19 9.90 -22.83
C ALA A 187 16.05 10.37 -21.64
N THR A 188 15.47 10.37 -20.44
CA THR A 188 16.13 10.83 -19.21
C THR A 188 16.61 9.65 -18.38
N PRO A 189 17.94 9.44 -18.24
CA PRO A 189 18.47 8.42 -17.35
C PRO A 189 18.41 8.87 -15.88
N VAL A 190 18.02 7.94 -15.00
CA VAL A 190 18.05 8.10 -13.54
C VAL A 190 18.72 6.87 -12.94
N VAL A 191 19.78 7.08 -12.17
CA VAL A 191 20.48 6.01 -11.44
C VAL A 191 19.85 5.85 -10.07
N VAL A 192 19.57 4.62 -9.67
CA VAL A 192 19.04 4.26 -8.35
C VAL A 192 20.05 3.31 -7.69
N SER A 193 20.51 3.63 -6.46
CA SER A 193 21.41 2.72 -5.73
C SER A 193 20.68 1.44 -5.29
N LEU A 194 21.39 0.32 -5.18
CA LEU A 194 20.81 -0.95 -4.71
C LEU A 194 20.25 -0.83 -3.28
N ILE A 195 19.23 -1.63 -2.96
CA ILE A 195 18.69 -1.68 -1.60
C ILE A 195 19.71 -2.25 -0.59
N PRO A 196 19.62 -1.90 0.71
CA PRO A 196 20.46 -2.50 1.74
C PRO A 196 20.17 -3.98 1.92
N ARG A 197 21.20 -4.73 2.30
CA ARG A 197 21.05 -6.12 2.75
C ARG A 197 20.56 -6.15 4.19
N LYS A 198 19.97 -7.27 4.59
CA LYS A 198 19.64 -7.61 5.97
C LYS A 198 20.91 -7.90 6.79
N ALA A 199 21.72 -6.87 7.01
CA ALA A 199 23.01 -6.90 7.69
C ALA A 199 23.22 -5.64 8.52
N TRP A 200 23.81 -5.80 9.71
CA TRP A 200 23.97 -4.71 10.69
C TRP A 200 25.43 -4.51 11.07
N VAL A 201 25.79 -3.28 11.40
CA VAL A 201 27.08 -2.95 11.99
C VAL A 201 27.16 -3.62 13.36
N GLU A 202 28.24 -4.36 13.62
CA GLU A 202 28.40 -5.15 14.85
C GLU A 202 29.01 -4.33 15.98
N GLU A 203 29.93 -3.41 15.67
CA GLU A 203 30.71 -2.65 16.65
C GLU A 203 30.85 -1.18 16.26
N GLY A 204 31.20 -0.33 17.23
CA GLY A 204 31.43 1.09 17.03
C GLY A 204 30.17 1.96 17.18
N PRO A 205 30.26 3.26 16.84
CA PRO A 205 29.19 4.24 17.09
C PRO A 205 27.90 3.98 16.29
N ASP A 206 27.98 3.16 15.23
CA ASP A 206 26.84 2.75 14.42
C ASP A 206 26.37 1.32 14.72
N ALA A 207 26.87 0.69 15.79
CA ALA A 207 26.45 -0.67 16.16
C ALA A 207 24.92 -0.78 16.25
N GLY A 208 24.38 -1.85 15.67
CA GLY A 208 22.93 -2.08 15.59
C GLY A 208 22.22 -1.37 14.43
N LYS A 209 22.88 -0.48 13.67
CA LYS A 209 22.33 0.11 12.43
C LYS A 209 22.55 -0.80 11.23
N VAL A 210 21.70 -0.68 10.21
CA VAL A 210 21.85 -1.40 8.94
C VAL A 210 23.12 -0.94 8.22
N ARG A 211 23.87 -1.90 7.64
CA ARG A 211 25.09 -1.60 6.88
C ARG A 211 24.73 -0.88 5.58
N ARG A 212 25.22 0.36 5.44
CA ARG A 212 25.19 1.10 4.16
C ARG A 212 26.20 0.52 3.19
N ASN A 213 25.91 0.61 1.90
CA ASN A 213 26.81 0.17 0.83
C ASN A 213 27.59 1.33 0.17
N LYS A 214 27.75 2.45 0.89
CA LYS A 214 28.36 3.70 0.38
C LYS A 214 29.82 3.55 -0.07
N GLY A 215 30.58 2.63 0.51
CA GLY A 215 31.96 2.34 0.09
C GLY A 215 32.08 1.38 -1.11
N ASP A 216 30.97 0.98 -1.72
CA ASP A 216 30.90 -0.05 -2.76
C ASP A 216 29.85 0.34 -3.82
N TYR A 217 29.23 -0.62 -4.51
CA TYR A 217 28.25 -0.43 -5.60
C TYR A 217 27.24 0.72 -5.43
N ALA A 218 26.69 0.97 -4.23
CA ALA A 218 25.79 2.10 -4.01
C ALA A 218 26.50 3.46 -4.16
N GLY A 219 27.70 3.59 -3.58
CA GLY A 219 28.53 4.78 -3.75
C GLY A 219 29.12 4.91 -5.15
N TRP A 220 29.44 3.81 -5.82
CA TRP A 220 29.86 3.86 -7.23
C TRP A 220 28.73 4.31 -8.15
N ALA A 221 27.50 3.89 -7.88
CA ALA A 221 26.32 4.38 -8.60
C ALA A 221 26.13 5.89 -8.41
N GLU A 222 26.28 6.40 -7.18
CA GLU A 222 26.27 7.84 -6.87
C GLU A 222 27.38 8.60 -7.64
N GLN A 223 28.61 8.08 -7.59
CA GLN A 223 29.76 8.70 -8.26
C GLN A 223 29.56 8.80 -9.77
N VAL A 224 29.10 7.71 -10.41
CA VAL A 224 28.81 7.70 -11.85
C VAL A 224 27.68 8.69 -12.17
N ALA A 225 26.59 8.68 -11.39
CA ALA A 225 25.48 9.60 -11.62
C ALA A 225 25.92 11.07 -11.53
N ARG A 226 26.78 11.39 -10.56
CA ARG A 226 27.37 12.72 -10.40
C ARG A 226 28.29 13.10 -11.56
N MET A 227 29.19 12.20 -11.97
CA MET A 227 30.11 12.42 -13.09
C MET A 227 29.37 12.65 -14.41
N GLU A 228 28.35 11.83 -14.65
CA GLU A 228 27.52 11.91 -15.85
C GLU A 228 26.48 13.02 -15.78
N LYS A 229 26.29 13.67 -14.62
CA LYS A 229 25.29 14.72 -14.38
C LYS A 229 23.86 14.23 -14.70
N VAL A 230 23.49 13.10 -14.13
CA VAL A 230 22.15 12.51 -14.26
C VAL A 230 21.47 12.43 -12.89
N GLY A 231 20.14 12.22 -12.88
CA GLY A 231 19.41 12.06 -11.63
C GLY A 231 19.92 10.86 -10.83
N PHE A 232 20.01 11.02 -9.51
CA PHE A 232 20.40 9.95 -8.59
C PHE A 232 19.38 9.83 -7.46
N ILE A 233 18.93 8.60 -7.20
CA ILE A 233 18.11 8.26 -6.03
C ILE A 233 18.93 7.34 -5.14
N ASP A 234 19.32 7.83 -3.97
CA ASP A 234 20.08 7.04 -2.99
C ASP A 234 19.15 6.11 -2.20
N LEU A 235 18.56 5.12 -2.89
CA LEU A 235 17.65 4.17 -2.27
C LEU A 235 18.34 3.34 -1.18
N ASN A 236 19.65 3.08 -1.28
CA ASN A 236 20.42 2.43 -0.22
C ASN A 236 20.32 3.19 1.10
N GLU A 237 20.69 4.47 1.10
CA GLU A 237 20.66 5.29 2.32
C GLU A 237 19.22 5.56 2.79
N LEU A 238 18.31 5.86 1.87
CA LEU A 238 16.90 6.10 2.19
C LEU A 238 16.25 4.89 2.88
N ALA A 239 16.47 3.68 2.34
CA ALA A 239 15.94 2.46 2.92
C ALA A 239 16.67 2.09 4.23
N ALA A 240 17.99 2.30 4.31
CA ALA A 240 18.75 2.02 5.52
C ALA A 240 18.28 2.87 6.70
N ARG A 241 17.95 4.16 6.47
CA ARG A 241 17.35 5.01 7.52
C ARG A 241 16.01 4.48 8.01
N ARG A 242 15.14 4.05 7.09
CA ARG A 242 13.85 3.45 7.47
C ARG A 242 14.02 2.15 8.24
N TYR A 243 14.99 1.34 7.86
CA TYR A 243 15.32 0.12 8.58
C TYR A 243 15.89 0.39 9.97
N ASP A 244 16.71 1.43 10.14
CA ASP A 244 17.19 1.85 11.46
C ASP A 244 16.02 2.30 12.36
N GLU A 245 15.07 3.08 11.82
CA GLU A 245 13.86 3.50 12.53
C GLU A 245 12.98 2.31 12.97
N MET A 246 12.91 1.26 12.14
CA MET A 246 12.13 0.04 12.42
C MET A 246 12.79 -0.89 13.44
N GLY A 247 14.12 -0.80 13.59
CA GLY A 247 14.90 -1.75 14.36
C GLY A 247 14.94 -3.15 13.73
N ARG A 248 15.80 -4.02 14.28
CA ARG A 248 16.10 -5.34 13.70
C ARG A 248 14.86 -6.21 13.47
N GLU A 249 13.96 -6.30 14.44
CA GLU A 249 12.75 -7.12 14.31
C GLU A 249 11.79 -6.57 13.25
N GLY A 250 11.63 -5.25 13.17
CA GLY A 250 10.81 -4.63 12.13
C GLY A 250 11.37 -4.90 10.73
N VAL A 251 12.69 -4.84 10.56
CA VAL A 251 13.36 -5.16 9.30
C VAL A 251 13.17 -6.62 8.91
N MET A 252 13.22 -7.56 9.86
CA MET A 252 12.99 -8.98 9.56
C MET A 252 11.63 -9.23 8.88
N LYS A 253 10.60 -8.44 9.22
CA LYS A 253 9.25 -8.52 8.61
C LYS A 253 9.18 -7.96 7.18
N MET A 254 10.24 -7.31 6.68
CA MET A 254 10.32 -6.78 5.32
C MET A 254 10.93 -7.79 4.32
N PHE A 255 11.28 -8.98 4.79
CA PHE A 255 11.89 -10.06 4.01
C PHE A 255 11.07 -11.35 4.18
N PRO A 256 11.08 -12.26 3.19
CA PRO A 256 10.42 -13.56 3.29
C PRO A 256 10.86 -14.34 4.53
N THR A 257 9.91 -14.75 5.36
CA THR A 257 10.16 -15.66 6.48
C THR A 257 10.27 -17.12 6.02
N THR A 258 9.79 -17.40 4.80
CA THR A 258 9.77 -18.73 4.19
C THR A 258 11.13 -19.19 3.63
N VAL A 259 12.13 -18.31 3.62
CA VAL A 259 13.50 -18.61 3.19
C VAL A 259 14.44 -18.27 4.36
N PRO A 260 14.80 -19.26 5.19
CA PRO A 260 15.80 -19.09 6.23
C PRO A 260 17.06 -18.51 5.58
N ASP A 261 17.60 -17.44 6.16
CA ASP A 261 18.78 -16.70 5.65
C ASP A 261 18.60 -15.79 4.44
N GLU A 262 17.37 -15.47 4.00
CA GLU A 262 17.19 -14.41 3.00
C GLU A 262 17.74 -13.08 3.52
N ARG A 263 18.60 -12.43 2.71
CA ARG A 263 19.34 -11.21 3.07
C ARG A 263 19.25 -10.09 2.03
N ILE A 264 18.65 -10.35 0.88
CA ILE A 264 18.66 -9.45 -0.29
C ILE A 264 17.23 -9.18 -0.74
N HIS A 265 16.41 -10.21 -0.94
CA HIS A 265 15.09 -10.07 -1.55
C HIS A 265 14.05 -9.71 -0.51
N THR A 266 13.38 -8.57 -0.70
CA THR A 266 12.27 -8.15 0.14
C THR A 266 11.00 -8.96 -0.14
N ASN A 267 10.10 -9.01 0.84
CA ASN A 267 8.72 -9.44 0.60
C ASN A 267 7.90 -8.27 0.03
N TRP A 268 6.58 -8.42 -0.11
CA TRP A 268 5.74 -7.33 -0.64
C TRP A 268 5.86 -6.05 0.18
N ALA A 269 5.90 -6.14 1.51
CA ALA A 269 5.98 -4.98 2.39
C ALA A 269 7.30 -4.22 2.19
N GLY A 270 8.43 -4.93 2.14
CA GLY A 270 9.72 -4.32 1.85
C GLY A 270 9.80 -3.73 0.44
N ALA A 271 9.24 -4.40 -0.56
CA ALA A 271 9.16 -3.88 -1.93
C ALA A 271 8.32 -2.60 -2.02
N ALA A 272 7.19 -2.55 -1.30
CA ALA A 272 6.31 -1.39 -1.25
C ALA A 272 6.97 -0.19 -0.54
N LEU A 273 7.70 -0.43 0.55
CA LEU A 273 8.51 0.60 1.22
C LEU A 273 9.54 1.19 0.25
N ASN A 274 10.29 0.34 -0.44
CA ASN A 274 11.30 0.78 -1.40
C ASN A 274 10.68 1.56 -2.56
N ALA A 275 9.54 1.13 -3.09
CA ALA A 275 8.81 1.86 -4.13
C ALA A 275 8.38 3.26 -3.66
N GLN A 276 7.89 3.39 -2.42
CA GLN A 276 7.54 4.67 -1.83
C GLN A 276 8.75 5.62 -1.76
N LEU A 277 9.92 5.10 -1.35
CA LEU A 277 11.17 5.86 -1.30
C LEU A 277 11.63 6.30 -2.69
N VAL A 278 11.49 5.44 -3.71
CA VAL A 278 11.79 5.79 -5.11
C VAL A 278 10.86 6.88 -5.62
N VAL A 279 9.55 6.82 -5.32
CA VAL A 279 8.61 7.89 -5.67
C VAL A 279 8.99 9.21 -5.00
N GLY A 280 9.40 9.18 -3.72
CA GLY A 280 9.96 10.33 -3.02
C GLY A 280 11.21 10.89 -3.71
N GLY A 281 12.13 10.01 -4.12
CA GLY A 281 13.33 10.38 -4.86
C GLY A 281 13.01 11.02 -6.22
N LEU A 282 12.11 10.43 -7.00
CA LEU A 282 11.67 10.98 -8.29
C LEU A 282 11.06 12.38 -8.14
N LYS A 283 10.28 12.64 -7.08
CA LYS A 283 9.78 13.97 -6.76
C LYS A 283 10.92 14.94 -6.42
N ALA A 284 11.88 14.50 -5.61
CA ALA A 284 13.01 15.32 -5.18
C ALA A 284 13.97 15.69 -6.32
N LEU A 285 14.02 14.91 -7.40
CA LEU A 285 14.77 15.24 -8.62
C LEU A 285 14.21 16.47 -9.36
N GLY A 286 12.98 16.91 -9.05
CA GLY A 286 12.41 18.16 -9.58
C GLY A 286 12.00 18.10 -11.05
N ASP A 287 11.92 16.91 -11.66
CA ASP A 287 11.41 16.77 -13.02
C ASP A 287 9.89 17.05 -13.04
N PRO A 288 9.42 18.09 -13.77
CA PRO A 288 8.01 18.48 -13.77
C PRO A 288 7.09 17.39 -14.33
N ARG A 289 7.61 16.50 -15.20
CA ARG A 289 6.83 15.39 -15.76
C ARG A 289 6.42 14.41 -14.68
N THR A 290 7.33 14.08 -13.76
CA THR A 290 7.07 13.15 -12.65
C THR A 290 5.84 13.58 -11.86
N ALA A 291 5.71 14.88 -11.53
CA ALA A 291 4.55 15.38 -10.80
C ALA A 291 3.23 15.19 -11.59
N SER A 292 3.28 15.41 -12.90
CA SER A 292 2.10 15.24 -13.78
C SER A 292 1.68 13.77 -13.93
N PHE A 293 2.64 12.84 -13.86
CA PHE A 293 2.43 11.40 -14.04
C PHE A 293 1.85 10.70 -12.81
N LEU A 294 2.08 11.25 -11.63
CA LEU A 294 1.58 10.66 -10.40
C LEU A 294 0.04 10.70 -10.39
N LYS A 295 -0.55 9.64 -9.83
CA LYS A 295 -1.96 9.71 -9.47
C LYS A 295 -2.16 10.89 -8.51
N PRO A 296 -3.32 11.58 -8.55
CA PRO A 296 -3.69 12.55 -7.53
C PRO A 296 -3.42 11.93 -6.17
N VAL A 297 -2.68 12.63 -5.32
CA VAL A 297 -2.19 12.13 -4.03
C VAL A 297 -3.31 11.39 -3.30
N GLU A 298 -3.22 10.05 -3.26
CA GLU A 298 -4.01 9.25 -2.33
C GLU A 298 -3.38 9.40 -0.95
N ASP A 299 -4.10 10.15 -0.13
CA ASP A 299 -4.15 10.07 1.32
C ASP A 299 -2.83 10.13 2.15
N VAL A 300 -2.41 11.35 2.50
CA VAL A 300 -1.39 11.63 3.52
C VAL A 300 -1.94 11.53 4.98
N ARG A 301 -3.19 11.08 5.22
CA ARG A 301 -3.84 11.05 6.56
C ARG A 301 -2.98 10.26 7.56
N PRO A 302 -2.47 10.89 8.63
CA PRO A 302 -1.85 10.15 9.73
C PRO A 302 -2.90 9.24 10.39
N VAL A 303 -2.48 8.04 10.81
CA VAL A 303 -3.28 7.27 11.77
C VAL A 303 -3.16 7.99 13.10
N VAL A 304 -4.21 8.66 13.54
CA VAL A 304 -4.23 9.28 14.87
C VAL A 304 -4.12 8.16 15.91
N ASP A 305 -3.22 8.23 16.89
CA ASP A 305 -3.21 7.25 17.98
C ASP A 305 -4.55 7.31 18.70
N ALA A 306 -5.24 6.18 18.74
CA ALA A 306 -6.56 6.13 19.32
C ALA A 306 -6.60 6.55 20.79
N ARG A 307 -5.52 6.27 21.52
CA ARG A 307 -5.43 6.45 22.97
C ARG A 307 -5.30 7.92 23.38
N THR A 308 -4.94 8.79 22.44
CA THR A 308 -4.70 10.22 22.71
C THR A 308 -5.90 11.10 22.38
N VAL A 309 -6.95 10.54 21.76
CA VAL A 309 -8.19 11.26 21.47
C VAL A 309 -9.11 11.20 22.68
N ARG A 310 -9.41 12.36 23.28
CA ARG A 310 -10.39 12.48 24.35
C ARG A 310 -11.78 12.09 23.83
N GLU A 311 -12.46 11.21 24.55
CA GLU A 311 -13.83 10.82 24.23
C GLU A 311 -14.80 11.92 24.65
N GLU A 312 -15.61 12.38 23.69
CA GLU A 312 -16.77 13.21 23.97
C GLU A 312 -17.86 12.34 24.61
N ALA A 313 -18.59 12.92 25.58
CA ALA A 313 -19.66 12.25 26.29
C ALA A 313 -20.89 13.18 26.38
N PRO A 314 -22.10 12.63 26.55
CA PRO A 314 -23.30 13.44 26.77
C PRO A 314 -23.11 14.41 27.94
N LEU A 315 -23.48 15.68 27.74
CA LEU A 315 -23.37 16.71 28.77
C LEU A 315 -24.47 16.57 29.82
N ASP A 316 -25.69 16.19 29.40
CA ASP A 316 -26.80 15.85 30.28
C ASP A 316 -27.30 14.43 29.98
N ALA A 317 -27.05 13.51 30.91
CA ALA A 317 -27.45 12.10 30.77
C ALA A 317 -28.97 11.88 30.68
N LYS A 318 -29.79 12.87 31.09
CA LYS A 318 -31.27 12.80 31.02
C LYS A 318 -31.81 13.10 29.62
N LEU A 319 -31.05 13.84 28.80
CA LEU A 319 -31.47 14.17 27.44
C LEU A 319 -31.13 13.02 26.48
N PRO A 320 -31.90 12.84 25.39
CA PRO A 320 -31.48 12.00 24.28
C PRO A 320 -30.16 12.53 23.68
N THR A 321 -29.39 11.65 23.06
CA THR A 321 -28.12 12.01 22.42
C THR A 321 -28.13 11.66 20.95
N LEU A 322 -27.66 12.59 20.11
CA LEU A 322 -27.25 12.33 18.74
C LEU A 322 -25.75 12.03 18.70
N PHE A 323 -25.40 10.77 18.47
CA PHE A 323 -24.03 10.33 18.26
C PHE A 323 -23.63 10.42 16.79
N LEU A 324 -22.43 10.92 16.52
CA LEU A 324 -21.83 10.94 15.19
C LEU A 324 -20.64 9.99 15.18
N VAL A 325 -20.64 9.03 14.26
CA VAL A 325 -19.59 8.03 14.10
C VAL A 325 -19.08 8.09 12.67
N GLY A 326 -17.76 8.18 12.49
CA GLY A 326 -17.18 8.24 11.16
C GLY A 326 -15.68 8.54 11.15
N ASP A 327 -15.23 9.01 9.98
CA ASP A 327 -13.82 9.26 9.68
C ASP A 327 -13.41 10.74 9.82
N SER A 328 -12.32 11.15 9.16
CA SER A 328 -11.82 12.53 9.18
C SER A 328 -12.78 13.56 8.61
N THR A 329 -13.71 13.16 7.75
CA THR A 329 -14.73 14.07 7.18
C THR A 329 -15.88 14.35 8.13
N VAL A 330 -15.96 13.63 9.26
CA VAL A 330 -16.95 13.83 10.32
C VAL A 330 -16.32 14.43 11.59
N LYS A 331 -15.07 14.05 11.91
CA LYS A 331 -14.33 14.38 13.14
C LYS A 331 -14.26 15.88 13.49
N SER A 332 -14.36 16.17 14.79
CA SER A 332 -14.01 17.46 15.41
C SER A 332 -12.50 17.67 15.58
N GLY A 333 -12.06 18.94 15.65
CA GLY A 333 -10.69 19.32 15.96
C GLY A 333 -9.69 18.85 14.92
N GLY A 334 -9.99 19.07 13.64
CA GLY A 334 -9.07 18.73 12.56
C GLY A 334 -7.85 19.67 12.51
N GLN A 335 -6.79 19.22 11.83
CA GLN A 335 -5.49 19.91 11.76
C GLN A 335 -5.30 20.53 10.37
N ASN A 336 -4.45 21.56 10.27
CA ASN A 336 -4.09 22.19 9.00
C ASN A 336 -5.30 22.67 8.17
N GLY A 337 -6.34 23.15 8.85
CA GLY A 337 -7.55 23.67 8.23
C GLY A 337 -8.55 22.61 7.76
N ALA A 338 -8.25 21.31 7.89
CA ALA A 338 -9.22 20.24 7.66
C ALA A 338 -10.25 20.20 8.78
N ILE A 339 -11.54 20.25 8.47
CA ILE A 339 -12.64 20.25 9.44
C ILE A 339 -13.73 19.30 8.93
N GLY A 340 -14.18 18.40 9.81
CA GLY A 340 -15.28 17.49 9.52
C GLY A 340 -16.64 18.16 9.75
N TRP A 341 -17.68 17.72 9.04
CA TRP A 341 -19.02 18.30 9.16
C TRP A 341 -19.62 18.10 10.55
N GLY A 342 -19.22 17.05 11.27
CA GLY A 342 -19.71 16.78 12.63
C GLY A 342 -19.33 17.87 13.63
N GLU A 343 -18.21 18.57 13.41
CA GLU A 343 -17.83 19.74 14.21
C GLU A 343 -18.82 20.91 14.06
N ARG A 344 -19.50 20.99 12.91
CA ARG A 344 -20.39 22.10 12.54
C ARG A 344 -21.86 21.81 12.81
N ILE A 345 -22.22 20.60 13.22
CA ILE A 345 -23.63 20.21 13.23
C ILE A 345 -24.39 20.62 14.51
N ALA A 346 -23.70 20.76 15.66
CA ALA A 346 -24.36 20.95 16.96
C ALA A 346 -25.28 22.19 17.02
N GLN A 347 -24.91 23.27 16.34
CA GLN A 347 -25.68 24.52 16.27
C GLN A 347 -27.07 24.38 15.61
N TYR A 348 -27.32 23.29 14.89
CA TYR A 348 -28.61 23.01 14.26
C TYR A 348 -29.59 22.27 15.19
N PHE A 349 -29.17 21.98 16.42
CA PHE A 349 -29.97 21.33 17.44
C PHE A 349 -30.14 22.23 18.67
N ASP A 350 -31.32 22.14 19.29
CA ASP A 350 -31.59 22.79 20.57
C ASP A 350 -30.92 21.97 21.68
N THR A 351 -29.75 22.42 22.13
CA THR A 351 -28.93 21.74 23.13
C THR A 351 -29.57 21.65 24.51
N ARG A 352 -30.71 22.31 24.74
CA ARG A 352 -31.54 22.13 25.93
C ARG A 352 -32.42 20.87 25.87
N LYS A 353 -32.55 20.27 24.69
CA LYS A 353 -33.43 19.12 24.41
C LYS A 353 -32.67 17.87 23.97
N ILE A 354 -31.46 18.01 23.43
CA ILE A 354 -30.66 16.90 22.93
C ILE A 354 -29.16 17.18 23.11
N ASN A 355 -28.38 16.14 23.42
CA ASN A 355 -26.92 16.20 23.32
C ASN A 355 -26.46 15.92 21.88
N VAL A 356 -25.32 16.49 21.48
CA VAL A 356 -24.62 16.09 20.25
C VAL A 356 -23.21 15.65 20.64
N VAL A 357 -22.86 14.41 20.31
CA VAL A 357 -21.57 13.80 20.65
C VAL A 357 -20.89 13.35 19.38
N ASN A 358 -19.72 13.93 19.06
CA ASN A 358 -18.96 13.55 17.88
C ASN A 358 -17.86 12.56 18.25
N ALA A 359 -18.10 11.28 18.00
CA ALA A 359 -17.15 10.20 18.24
C ALA A 359 -16.32 9.84 16.99
N ALA A 360 -16.42 10.61 15.91
CA ALA A 360 -15.69 10.34 14.68
C ALA A 360 -14.18 10.62 14.80
N ILE A 361 -13.37 9.84 14.10
CA ILE A 361 -11.91 9.89 14.24
C ILE A 361 -11.22 9.78 12.88
N GLY A 362 -10.26 10.68 12.68
CA GLY A 362 -9.46 10.71 11.46
C GLY A 362 -8.74 9.40 11.17
N GLY A 363 -8.79 9.00 9.89
CA GLY A 363 -8.12 7.80 9.39
C GLY A 363 -8.77 6.48 9.82
N ARG A 364 -10.02 6.47 10.30
CA ARG A 364 -10.77 5.23 10.58
C ARG A 364 -11.66 4.83 9.41
N SER A 365 -11.77 3.53 9.23
CA SER A 365 -12.72 2.80 8.39
C SER A 365 -13.77 2.11 9.27
N SER A 366 -14.79 1.49 8.67
CA SER A 366 -15.74 0.67 9.43
C SER A 366 -15.04 -0.50 10.13
N ARG A 367 -14.00 -1.07 9.51
CA ARG A 367 -13.16 -2.11 10.12
C ARG A 367 -12.40 -1.57 11.33
N THR A 368 -11.58 -0.55 11.14
CA THR A 368 -10.63 -0.09 12.18
C THR A 368 -11.34 0.58 13.35
N PHE A 369 -12.49 1.22 13.12
CA PHE A 369 -13.30 1.73 14.23
C PHE A 369 -13.87 0.60 15.10
N PHE A 370 -14.21 -0.54 14.49
CA PHE A 370 -14.64 -1.76 15.19
C PHE A 370 -13.46 -2.38 15.96
N THR A 371 -12.36 -2.67 15.29
CA THR A 371 -11.26 -3.49 15.83
C THR A 371 -10.42 -2.77 16.88
N GLU A 372 -10.44 -1.43 16.89
CA GLU A 372 -9.87 -0.62 17.97
C GLU A 372 -10.76 -0.54 19.23
N GLY A 373 -11.92 -1.21 19.23
CA GLY A 373 -12.88 -1.22 20.33
C GLY A 373 -13.61 0.11 20.53
N ARG A 374 -13.63 0.99 19.51
CA ARG A 374 -14.25 2.32 19.63
C ARG A 374 -15.75 2.25 19.55
N TRP A 375 -16.25 1.38 18.68
CA TRP A 375 -17.68 1.09 18.63
C TRP A 375 -18.21 0.69 20.01
N ASP A 376 -17.53 -0.23 20.70
CA ASP A 376 -17.95 -0.69 22.03
C ASP A 376 -18.02 0.45 23.05
N ARG A 377 -17.08 1.40 22.99
CA ARG A 377 -17.08 2.57 23.89
C ARG A 377 -18.22 3.53 23.61
N VAL A 378 -18.48 3.85 22.33
CA VAL A 378 -19.61 4.72 21.96
C VAL A 378 -20.93 4.03 22.28
N LEU A 379 -21.06 2.75 21.90
CA LEU A 379 -22.22 1.91 22.21
C LEU A 379 -22.47 1.88 23.71
N GLY A 380 -21.43 1.78 24.55
CA GLY A 380 -21.51 1.83 26.00
C GLY A 380 -22.22 3.05 26.56
N GLN A 381 -22.15 4.19 25.87
CA GLN A 381 -22.80 5.44 26.26
C GLN A 381 -24.26 5.56 25.77
N MET A 382 -24.65 4.76 24.77
CA MET A 382 -25.98 4.82 24.18
C MET A 382 -27.07 4.21 25.07
N LYS A 383 -28.25 4.81 25.04
CA LYS A 383 -29.48 4.34 25.70
C LYS A 383 -30.70 4.44 24.76
N GLN A 384 -31.81 3.85 25.19
CA GLN A 384 -33.09 3.93 24.47
C GLN A 384 -33.50 5.39 24.24
N GLY A 385 -33.93 5.69 23.01
CA GLY A 385 -34.33 7.05 22.61
C GLY A 385 -33.17 7.91 22.07
N ASP A 386 -31.92 7.45 22.16
CA ASP A 386 -30.80 8.09 21.48
C ASP A 386 -30.85 7.81 19.96
N MET A 387 -29.98 8.51 19.23
CA MET A 387 -29.80 8.35 17.79
C MET A 387 -28.32 8.28 17.43
N VAL A 388 -27.99 7.56 16.35
CA VAL A 388 -26.63 7.52 15.81
C VAL A 388 -26.63 7.70 14.29
N VAL A 389 -25.76 8.58 13.80
CA VAL A 389 -25.41 8.72 12.39
C VAL A 389 -24.04 8.11 12.17
N ILE A 390 -23.95 7.12 11.28
CA ILE A 390 -22.72 6.39 10.96
C ILE A 390 -22.34 6.68 9.50
N GLN A 391 -21.14 7.22 9.27
CA GLN A 391 -20.60 7.51 7.94
C GLN A 391 -19.17 6.97 7.79
N PHE A 392 -19.00 5.95 6.95
CA PHE A 392 -17.70 5.36 6.59
C PHE A 392 -17.64 5.06 5.08
N GLY A 393 -16.43 4.86 4.56
CA GLY A 393 -16.18 4.61 3.13
C GLY A 393 -14.84 5.17 2.63
N HIS A 394 -14.43 6.38 3.07
CA HIS A 394 -13.19 7.02 2.59
C HIS A 394 -11.90 6.26 2.95
N ASN A 395 -11.96 5.37 3.93
CA ASN A 395 -10.83 4.58 4.42
C ASN A 395 -11.04 3.07 4.22
N ASP A 396 -12.20 2.68 3.71
CA ASP A 396 -12.62 1.28 3.61
C ASP A 396 -12.18 0.63 2.31
N GLY A 397 -11.92 1.44 1.27
CA GLY A 397 -11.38 0.97 0.00
C GLY A 397 -9.91 0.53 0.08
N GLY A 398 -9.47 -0.10 -1.00
CA GLY A 398 -8.10 -0.60 -1.14
C GLY A 398 -7.98 -2.11 -0.94
N ARG A 399 -6.76 -2.63 -1.10
CA ARG A 399 -6.43 -4.04 -0.89
C ARG A 399 -6.06 -4.29 0.58
N ILE A 400 -6.67 -5.32 1.16
CA ILE A 400 -6.33 -5.82 2.51
C ILE A 400 -4.88 -6.36 2.53
N GLY A 401 -4.16 -6.14 3.63
CA GLY A 401 -2.74 -6.46 3.75
C GLY A 401 -1.79 -5.57 2.93
N ASP A 402 -2.30 -4.48 2.33
CA ASP A 402 -1.44 -3.46 1.74
C ASP A 402 -0.98 -2.46 2.80
N PRO A 403 0.34 -2.32 3.06
CA PRO A 403 0.84 -1.32 4.01
C PRO A 403 0.41 0.11 3.67
N ALA A 404 0.20 0.42 2.38
CA ALA A 404 -0.26 1.73 1.95
C ALA A 404 -1.67 2.07 2.48
N ASN A 405 -2.51 1.05 2.67
CA ASN A 405 -3.86 1.20 3.20
C ASN A 405 -3.90 1.24 4.73
N LYS A 406 -2.75 1.15 5.42
CA LYS A 406 -2.62 1.34 6.88
C LYS A 406 -3.60 0.47 7.68
N ASN A 407 -3.87 -0.75 7.19
CA ASN A 407 -4.85 -1.72 7.72
C ASN A 407 -6.30 -1.24 7.80
N ARG A 408 -6.66 -0.21 7.03
CA ARG A 408 -8.01 0.37 7.04
C ARG A 408 -8.98 -0.38 6.14
N ALA A 409 -8.51 -0.96 5.05
CA ALA A 409 -9.36 -1.61 4.06
C ALA A 409 -10.25 -2.70 4.68
N SER A 410 -11.54 -2.67 4.33
CA SER A 410 -12.51 -3.73 4.62
C SER A 410 -12.77 -4.55 3.36
N ALA A 411 -13.30 -5.77 3.51
CA ALA A 411 -13.61 -6.59 2.34
C ALA A 411 -14.79 -5.97 1.56
N PRO A 412 -14.81 -6.05 0.21
CA PRO A 412 -15.92 -5.51 -0.56
C PRO A 412 -17.19 -6.32 -0.33
N GLY A 413 -18.35 -5.65 -0.42
CA GLY A 413 -19.66 -6.31 -0.36
C GLY A 413 -20.36 -6.21 1.01
N ILE A 414 -21.42 -7.00 1.13
CA ILE A 414 -22.30 -7.06 2.32
C ILE A 414 -22.37 -8.43 2.98
N GLY A 415 -21.74 -9.43 2.38
CA GLY A 415 -21.83 -10.82 2.81
C GLY A 415 -20.90 -11.13 3.98
N PRO A 416 -20.97 -12.38 4.49
CA PRO A 416 -20.21 -12.83 5.64
C PRO A 416 -18.75 -13.17 5.31
N GLU A 417 -18.33 -12.99 4.06
CA GLU A 417 -17.00 -13.36 3.61
C GLU A 417 -15.93 -12.59 4.39
N THR A 418 -14.86 -13.31 4.73
CA THR A 418 -13.71 -12.76 5.44
C THR A 418 -12.43 -12.94 4.65
N VAL A 419 -11.52 -11.98 4.79
CA VAL A 419 -10.15 -12.06 4.28
C VAL A 419 -9.21 -12.10 5.48
N GLU A 420 -8.29 -13.07 5.54
CA GLU A 420 -7.27 -13.07 6.59
C GLU A 420 -6.26 -11.94 6.32
N ASP A 421 -5.98 -11.15 7.35
CA ASP A 421 -4.96 -10.11 7.34
C ASP A 421 -4.06 -10.27 8.57
N THR A 422 -2.81 -9.82 8.47
CA THR A 422 -1.88 -9.83 9.61
C THR A 422 -1.58 -8.39 10.00
N ARG A 423 -2.00 -8.01 11.21
CA ARG A 423 -1.76 -6.68 11.75
C ARG A 423 -0.24 -6.45 11.96
N PRO A 424 0.22 -5.20 12.08
CA PRO A 424 1.65 -4.88 12.24
C PRO A 424 2.27 -5.52 13.49
N ASP A 425 1.45 -5.77 14.51
CA ASP A 425 1.80 -6.47 15.75
C ASP A 425 1.92 -8.01 15.58
N GLY A 426 1.65 -8.55 14.39
CA GLY A 426 1.71 -9.98 14.07
C GLY A 426 0.42 -10.74 14.35
N ILE A 427 -0.62 -10.08 14.87
CA ILE A 427 -1.89 -10.73 15.15
C ILE A 427 -2.68 -10.91 13.85
N LYS A 428 -3.07 -12.15 13.58
CA LYS A 428 -3.99 -12.48 12.49
C LYS A 428 -5.39 -11.99 12.82
N GLU A 429 -6.03 -11.37 11.84
CA GLU A 429 -7.37 -10.81 11.92
C GLU A 429 -8.20 -11.35 10.75
N GLN A 430 -9.44 -11.77 11.04
CA GLN A 430 -10.43 -12.02 10.00
C GLN A 430 -11.10 -10.70 9.65
N VAL A 431 -10.77 -10.17 8.48
CA VAL A 431 -11.31 -8.91 7.99
C VAL A 431 -12.65 -9.16 7.34
N HIS A 432 -13.70 -8.57 7.89
CA HIS A 432 -15.05 -8.72 7.36
C HIS A 432 -15.35 -7.71 6.24
N SER A 433 -16.46 -7.92 5.56
CA SER A 433 -16.96 -6.97 4.56
C SER A 433 -17.40 -5.65 5.17
N PHE A 434 -17.38 -4.57 4.38
CA PHE A 434 -17.94 -3.27 4.77
C PHE A 434 -19.37 -3.41 5.30
N GLY A 435 -20.20 -4.18 4.59
CA GLY A 435 -21.59 -4.38 5.00
C GLY A 435 -21.73 -5.22 6.26
N TRP A 436 -20.83 -6.19 6.52
CA TRP A 436 -20.83 -6.93 7.78
C TRP A 436 -20.58 -6.01 8.99
N TYR A 437 -19.54 -5.15 8.93
CA TYR A 437 -19.27 -4.21 10.02
C TYR A 437 -20.44 -3.24 10.25
N THR A 438 -20.99 -2.72 9.15
CA THR A 438 -22.14 -1.81 9.20
C THR A 438 -23.39 -2.49 9.78
N ALA A 439 -23.66 -3.75 9.39
CA ALA A 439 -24.76 -4.55 9.91
C ALA A 439 -24.60 -4.79 11.41
N ARG A 440 -23.37 -5.06 11.87
CA ARG A 440 -23.06 -5.23 13.28
C ARG A 440 -23.36 -3.96 14.08
N TYR A 441 -22.94 -2.79 13.59
CA TYR A 441 -23.24 -1.51 14.24
C TYR A 441 -24.75 -1.25 14.33
N ILE A 442 -25.50 -1.53 13.28
CA ILE A 442 -26.96 -1.38 13.28
C ILE A 442 -27.59 -2.29 14.33
N ALA A 443 -27.23 -3.57 14.32
CA ALA A 443 -27.78 -4.56 15.25
C ALA A 443 -27.51 -4.18 16.71
N ASP A 444 -26.27 -3.82 17.02
CA ASP A 444 -25.84 -3.45 18.37
C ASP A 444 -26.58 -2.21 18.90
N ALA A 445 -26.70 -1.16 18.09
CA ALA A 445 -27.41 0.06 18.48
C ALA A 445 -28.92 -0.16 18.61
N LYS A 446 -29.53 -0.90 17.67
CA LYS A 446 -30.97 -1.22 17.74
C LYS A 446 -31.33 -2.09 18.92
N ALA A 447 -30.44 -2.99 19.35
CA ALA A 447 -30.62 -3.77 20.58
C ALA A 447 -30.74 -2.88 21.83
N LYS A 448 -30.22 -1.65 21.79
CA LYS A 448 -30.38 -0.63 22.83
C LYS A 448 -31.56 0.32 22.61
N GLY A 449 -32.38 0.10 21.59
CA GLY A 449 -33.50 0.99 21.24
C GLY A 449 -33.05 2.35 20.66
N VAL A 450 -31.87 2.39 20.04
CA VAL A 450 -31.32 3.58 19.37
C VAL A 450 -31.83 3.65 17.94
N THR A 451 -32.19 4.86 17.47
CA THR A 451 -32.50 5.08 16.04
C THR A 451 -31.19 5.19 15.25
N VAL A 452 -31.03 4.35 14.22
CA VAL A 452 -29.79 4.28 13.43
C VAL A 452 -29.99 4.90 12.05
N VAL A 453 -29.03 5.74 11.65
CA VAL A 453 -28.94 6.31 10.30
C VAL A 453 -27.58 5.97 9.70
N ILE A 454 -27.58 5.23 8.58
CA ILE A 454 -26.38 5.01 7.78
C ILE A 454 -26.30 6.09 6.71
N ALA A 455 -25.20 6.85 6.70
CA ALA A 455 -24.94 7.88 5.72
C ALA A 455 -23.86 7.42 4.73
N SER A 456 -24.10 7.59 3.42
CA SER A 456 -23.02 7.42 2.44
C SER A 456 -21.94 8.51 2.60
N PRO A 457 -20.69 8.28 2.17
CA PRO A 457 -19.62 9.27 2.33
C PRO A 457 -19.91 10.58 1.57
N ILE A 458 -19.41 11.72 2.07
CA ILE A 458 -19.35 12.93 1.23
C ILE A 458 -18.44 12.68 0.01
N PRO A 459 -18.70 13.27 -1.18
CA PRO A 459 -17.91 13.02 -2.37
C PRO A 459 -16.53 13.70 -2.32
N HIS A 460 -15.54 13.12 -2.99
CA HIS A 460 -14.24 13.75 -3.20
C HIS A 460 -14.33 14.95 -4.15
N ARG A 461 -13.43 15.92 -3.95
CA ARG A 461 -13.25 17.12 -4.78
C ARG A 461 -13.09 16.80 -6.27
N ASP A 462 -12.36 15.74 -6.58
CA ASP A 462 -12.01 15.34 -7.95
C ASP A 462 -13.04 14.41 -8.61
N LYS A 463 -14.11 14.02 -7.90
CA LYS A 463 -15.08 13.02 -8.39
C LYS A 463 -16.48 13.57 -8.64
N TRP A 464 -16.95 14.50 -7.81
CA TRP A 464 -18.36 14.94 -7.78
C TRP A 464 -18.90 15.47 -9.12
N GLN A 465 -18.05 15.96 -10.03
CA GLN A 465 -18.49 16.48 -11.33
C GLN A 465 -18.72 15.41 -12.40
N GLN A 466 -18.02 14.29 -12.30
CA GLN A 466 -17.87 13.32 -13.40
C GLN A 466 -18.64 12.04 -13.15
N GLU A 467 -18.74 11.63 -11.89
CA GLU A 467 -19.35 10.37 -11.50
C GLU A 467 -19.96 10.44 -10.10
N ARG A 468 -20.86 9.49 -9.81
CA ARG A 468 -21.28 9.23 -8.43
C ARG A 468 -20.13 8.57 -7.69
N ASP A 469 -19.42 9.37 -6.90
CA ASP A 469 -18.41 8.87 -5.97
C ASP A 469 -19.03 7.84 -5.01
N PHE A 470 -18.21 6.95 -4.47
CA PHE A 470 -18.63 5.95 -3.48
C PHE A 470 -19.86 5.09 -3.84
N THR A 471 -20.17 4.92 -5.14
CA THR A 471 -21.34 4.17 -5.62
C THR A 471 -21.53 2.83 -4.87
N ASN A 472 -20.48 2.02 -4.78
CA ASN A 472 -20.54 0.72 -4.11
C ASN A 472 -20.83 0.84 -2.60
N PHE A 473 -20.14 1.75 -1.88
CA PHE A 473 -20.34 1.92 -0.44
C PHE A 473 -21.72 2.46 -0.11
N ALA A 474 -22.24 3.38 -0.92
CA ALA A 474 -23.57 3.90 -0.77
C ALA A 474 -24.63 2.79 -1.02
N ASP A 475 -24.43 1.94 -2.02
CA ASP A 475 -25.34 0.84 -2.31
C ASP A 475 -25.30 -0.26 -1.24
N TRP A 476 -24.11 -0.62 -0.75
CA TRP A 476 -23.95 -1.55 0.38
C TRP A 476 -24.57 -0.99 1.66
N GLY A 477 -24.31 0.29 1.98
CA GLY A 477 -24.91 0.97 3.12
C GLY A 477 -26.43 1.00 3.06
N ARG A 478 -27.01 1.27 1.87
CA ARG A 478 -28.46 1.25 1.65
C ARG A 478 -29.05 -0.14 1.90
N GLN A 479 -28.44 -1.18 1.31
CA GLN A 479 -28.91 -2.57 1.44
C GLN A 479 -28.87 -3.03 2.90
N VAL A 480 -27.76 -2.75 3.60
CA VAL A 480 -27.57 -3.16 5.00
C VAL A 480 -28.48 -2.36 5.94
N ALA A 481 -28.68 -1.07 5.70
CA ALA A 481 -29.64 -0.26 6.45
C ALA A 481 -31.05 -0.81 6.30
N GLN A 482 -31.48 -1.13 5.07
CA GLN A 482 -32.79 -1.72 4.81
C GLN A 482 -32.95 -3.07 5.51
N ALA A 483 -31.96 -3.97 5.39
CA ALA A 483 -31.99 -5.28 6.03
C ALA A 483 -32.02 -5.20 7.57
N GLY A 484 -31.27 -4.26 8.15
CA GLY A 484 -31.25 -4.02 9.60
C GLY A 484 -32.42 -3.18 10.12
N GLY A 485 -33.30 -2.69 9.24
CA GLY A 485 -34.37 -1.75 9.58
C GLY A 485 -33.87 -0.43 10.16
N ALA A 486 -32.73 0.06 9.69
CA ALA A 486 -32.19 1.38 9.94
C ALA A 486 -32.58 2.35 8.82
N HIS A 487 -32.39 3.64 9.03
CA HIS A 487 -32.52 4.63 7.98
C HIS A 487 -31.25 4.69 7.11
N PHE A 488 -31.43 5.01 5.83
CA PHE A 488 -30.33 5.33 4.92
C PHE A 488 -30.46 6.78 4.45
N MET A 489 -29.35 7.52 4.52
CA MET A 489 -29.21 8.88 3.99
C MET A 489 -28.16 8.87 2.88
N ASP A 490 -28.56 9.12 1.63
CA ASP A 490 -27.63 9.23 0.52
C ASP A 490 -26.90 10.58 0.52
N LEU A 491 -26.06 10.79 1.53
CA LEU A 491 -25.33 12.03 1.75
C LEU A 491 -24.37 12.34 0.61
N THR A 492 -23.80 11.34 -0.06
CA THR A 492 -23.04 11.53 -1.30
C THR A 492 -23.83 12.38 -2.28
N MET A 493 -25.08 12.01 -2.57
CA MET A 493 -25.92 12.74 -3.53
C MET A 493 -26.43 14.06 -2.97
N LEU A 494 -26.78 14.15 -1.69
CA LEU A 494 -27.18 15.42 -1.07
C LEU A 494 -26.08 16.49 -1.17
N VAL A 495 -24.81 16.09 -1.03
CA VAL A 495 -23.66 16.98 -1.20
C VAL A 495 -23.39 17.25 -2.68
N THR A 496 -23.35 16.22 -3.55
CA THR A 496 -23.13 16.39 -4.99
C THR A 496 -24.17 17.32 -5.63
N ASP A 497 -25.47 17.13 -5.33
CA ASP A 497 -26.53 17.98 -5.84
C ASP A 497 -26.40 19.42 -5.32
N GLY A 498 -25.95 19.57 -4.08
CA GLY A 498 -25.61 20.87 -3.50
C GLY A 498 -24.43 21.54 -4.23
N TYR A 499 -23.37 20.79 -4.52
CA TYR A 499 -22.20 21.26 -5.25
C TYR A 499 -22.56 21.70 -6.68
N HIS A 500 -23.41 20.95 -7.38
CA HIS A 500 -23.92 21.36 -8.69
C HIS A 500 -24.67 22.70 -8.65
N LYS A 501 -25.42 22.98 -7.58
CA LYS A 501 -26.15 24.26 -7.44
C LYS A 501 -25.25 25.47 -7.24
N ILE A 502 -24.11 25.30 -6.56
CA ILE A 502 -23.21 26.41 -6.24
C ILE A 502 -22.04 26.56 -7.22
N GLY A 503 -21.81 25.57 -8.08
CA GLY A 503 -20.83 25.60 -9.16
C GLY A 503 -19.39 25.28 -8.72
N ALA A 504 -18.58 24.79 -9.66
CA ALA A 504 -17.27 24.23 -9.39
C ALA A 504 -16.28 25.22 -8.77
N GLU A 505 -16.27 26.47 -9.22
CA GLU A 505 -15.39 27.51 -8.66
C GLU A 505 -15.62 27.71 -7.15
N ARG A 506 -16.88 27.67 -6.71
CA ARG A 506 -17.21 27.80 -5.28
C ARG A 506 -16.83 26.54 -4.51
N VAL A 507 -17.17 25.37 -5.06
CA VAL A 507 -16.84 24.07 -4.44
C VAL A 507 -15.35 23.90 -4.24
N ASP A 508 -14.53 24.37 -5.19
CA ASP A 508 -13.07 24.30 -5.10
C ASP A 508 -12.51 25.06 -3.89
N THR A 509 -13.22 26.11 -3.42
CA THR A 509 -12.85 26.85 -2.20
C THR A 509 -13.22 26.13 -0.90
N PHE A 510 -13.95 25.01 -0.95
CA PHE A 510 -14.42 24.30 0.25
C PHE A 510 -13.46 23.23 0.76
N PHE A 511 -12.38 22.95 0.05
CA PHE A 511 -11.41 21.92 0.42
C PHE A 511 -10.16 22.53 1.03
N SER A 512 -9.63 21.86 2.07
CA SER A 512 -8.35 22.19 2.71
C SER A 512 -7.18 21.43 2.09
N ASP A 513 -7.47 20.41 1.27
CA ASP A 513 -6.48 19.67 0.50
C ASP A 513 -6.96 19.40 -0.93
N ALA A 514 -6.14 18.67 -1.68
CA ALA A 514 -6.39 18.43 -3.10
C ALA A 514 -7.59 17.50 -3.38
N ARG A 515 -8.14 16.80 -2.38
CA ARG A 515 -9.04 15.67 -2.66
C ARG A 515 -10.20 15.45 -1.68
N THR A 516 -9.94 15.36 -0.38
CA THR A 516 -10.86 14.74 0.57
C THR A 516 -11.32 15.69 1.66
N HIS A 517 -10.41 16.43 2.29
CA HIS A 517 -10.76 17.19 3.49
C HIS A 517 -11.37 18.54 3.15
N THR A 518 -12.51 18.83 3.74
CA THR A 518 -13.12 20.15 3.68
C THR A 518 -12.49 21.10 4.68
N ASN A 519 -12.48 22.39 4.35
CA ASN A 519 -12.20 23.45 5.32
C ASN A 519 -13.46 23.85 6.10
N ALA A 520 -13.39 24.92 6.90
CA ALA A 520 -14.52 25.39 7.70
C ALA A 520 -15.80 25.64 6.89
N ALA A 521 -15.70 26.24 5.70
CA ALA A 521 -16.84 26.55 4.84
C ALA A 521 -17.44 25.27 4.23
N GLY A 522 -16.59 24.35 3.75
CA GLY A 522 -17.04 23.06 3.24
C GLY A 522 -17.69 22.18 4.32
N ALA A 523 -17.13 22.17 5.52
CA ALA A 523 -17.69 21.45 6.66
C ALA A 523 -19.07 21.98 7.05
N GLU A 524 -19.24 23.30 7.06
CA GLU A 524 -20.53 23.95 7.33
C GLU A 524 -21.55 23.60 6.23
N PHE A 525 -21.14 23.65 4.96
CA PHE A 525 -21.98 23.27 3.83
C PHE A 525 -22.46 21.82 3.95
N ASN A 526 -21.55 20.89 4.24
CA ASN A 526 -21.86 19.48 4.41
C ASN A 526 -22.78 19.24 5.62
N ALA A 527 -22.56 19.95 6.74
CA ALA A 527 -23.43 19.85 7.92
C ALA A 527 -24.87 20.26 7.60
N GLN A 528 -25.07 21.30 6.78
CA GLN A 528 -26.41 21.68 6.32
C GLN A 528 -27.06 20.60 5.46
N ARG A 529 -26.30 19.91 4.59
CA ARG A 529 -26.82 18.78 3.79
C ARG A 529 -27.19 17.59 4.68
N VAL A 530 -26.41 17.34 5.73
CA VAL A 530 -26.76 16.33 6.75
C VAL A 530 -28.07 16.71 7.45
N VAL A 531 -28.24 17.95 7.88
CA VAL A 531 -29.48 18.42 8.53
C VAL A 531 -30.69 18.29 7.59
N ALA A 532 -30.54 18.63 6.30
CA ALA A 532 -31.56 18.41 5.29
C ALA A 532 -31.94 16.91 5.19
N GLY A 533 -30.94 16.04 5.08
CA GLY A 533 -31.16 14.59 5.03
C GLY A 533 -31.83 14.03 6.28
N LEU A 534 -31.45 14.51 7.47
CA LEU A 534 -32.07 14.12 8.74
C LEU A 534 -33.55 14.53 8.83
N LYS A 535 -33.91 15.71 8.32
CA LYS A 535 -35.32 16.15 8.23
C LYS A 535 -36.14 15.32 7.25
N ALA A 536 -35.51 14.84 6.18
CA ALA A 536 -36.16 14.04 5.14
C ALA A 536 -36.35 12.58 5.53
N LEU A 537 -35.80 12.13 6.67
CA LEU A 537 -35.99 10.76 7.15
C LEU A 537 -37.47 10.45 7.39
N PRO A 538 -37.94 9.23 7.06
CA PRO A 538 -39.31 8.81 7.35
C PRO A 538 -39.69 9.05 8.82
N GLY A 539 -40.82 9.73 9.04
CA GLY A 539 -41.31 10.10 10.37
C GLY A 539 -40.59 11.29 11.04
N ASN A 540 -39.51 11.81 10.44
CA ASN A 540 -38.70 12.93 10.93
C ASN A 540 -38.43 12.85 12.45
N PRO A 541 -37.68 11.84 12.91
CA PRO A 541 -37.49 11.55 14.33
C PRO A 541 -36.80 12.69 15.10
N LEU A 542 -36.09 13.58 14.39
CA LEU A 542 -35.38 14.72 14.98
C LEU A 542 -36.16 16.03 15.00
N ARG A 543 -37.41 16.06 14.48
CA ARG A 543 -38.18 17.29 14.26
C ARG A 543 -38.20 18.23 15.48
N GLN A 544 -38.43 17.68 16.67
CA GLN A 544 -38.59 18.43 17.91
C GLN A 544 -37.27 18.97 18.51
N TYR A 545 -36.13 18.45 18.04
CA TYR A 545 -34.81 18.76 18.55
C TYR A 545 -34.06 19.78 17.70
N PHE A 546 -34.55 20.12 16.51
CA PHE A 546 -33.93 21.15 15.69
C PHE A 546 -34.02 22.54 16.34
N SER A 547 -32.93 23.32 16.21
CA SER A 547 -32.90 24.72 16.62
C SER A 547 -33.52 25.63 15.56
N ASP A 548 -33.74 26.90 15.90
CA ASP A 548 -34.22 27.90 14.95
C ASP A 548 -33.30 28.04 13.72
N LYS A 549 -31.99 27.84 13.90
CA LYS A 549 -30.99 27.87 12.81
C LYS A 549 -31.25 26.81 11.76
N ALA A 550 -31.90 25.70 12.11
CA ALA A 550 -32.25 24.67 11.15
C ALA A 550 -33.48 25.04 10.29
N THR A 551 -34.32 26.01 10.68
CA THR A 551 -35.65 26.27 10.08
C THR A 551 -35.64 26.46 8.56
N GLY A 552 -34.58 27.07 7.99
CA GLY A 552 -34.45 27.31 6.55
C GLY A 552 -33.75 26.21 5.73
N ILE A 553 -33.30 25.13 6.37
CA ILE A 553 -32.59 24.04 5.68
C ILE A 553 -33.61 23.05 5.13
N GLN A 554 -33.63 22.88 3.82
CA GLN A 554 -34.42 21.88 3.08
C GLN A 554 -33.51 20.97 2.25
#